data_AF-A0A4Q7KQC0-F1
#
_entry.id   AF-A0A4Q7KQC0-F1
#
_cell.length_a   1.000
_cell.length_b   1.000
_cell.length_c   1.000
_cell.angle_alpha   90.00
_cell.angle_beta   90.00
_cell.angle_gamma   90.00
#
_symmetry.space_group_name_H-M   'P 1'
#
loop_
_entity.id
_entity.type
_entity.pdbx_description
1 polymer ?
#
loop_
_entity_poly.entity_id
_entity_poly.type
_entity_poly.pdbx_seq_one_letter_code
_entity_poly.pdbx_strand_id
1 'polypeptide(L)'
;MNCRCWQDGHARRPPFDPALLVFTGGLVDIAPEHADDGRLYAAYWEWRRDACPHVNMEHASEAIANWPDYRAFTAALARAGDFSTLTSELPRGNSGTTPAAAAATALEELAVSPSGHEPTVAALIRVFRASRETGNPVVWL
;
A
#
# COMPACT_ATOMS: atom_id res chain seq x y z
N MET A 1 1.90 1.60 -0.81
CA MET A 1 0.74 2.09 -1.57
C MET A 1 1.21 2.46 -2.98
N ASN A 2 0.65 1.87 -4.03
CA ASN A 2 1.08 2.06 -5.42
C ASN A 2 0.43 3.26 -6.10
N CYS A 3 1.17 4.01 -6.89
CA CYS A 3 0.64 5.11 -7.69
C CYS A 3 -0.32 4.64 -8.80
N ARG A 4 -0.93 5.62 -9.49
CA ARG A 4 -1.83 5.38 -10.63
C ARG A 4 -1.25 5.74 -11.99
N CYS A 5 0.03 6.10 -12.05
CA CYS A 5 0.63 6.64 -13.27
C CYS A 5 0.53 5.70 -14.46
N TRP A 6 0.53 4.38 -14.26
CA TRP A 6 0.31 3.42 -15.35
C TRP A 6 -1.13 3.47 -15.88
N GLN A 7 -2.10 3.39 -14.97
CA GLN A 7 -3.54 3.42 -15.28
C GLN A 7 -3.94 4.74 -15.94
N ASP A 8 -3.32 5.85 -15.51
CA ASP A 8 -3.61 7.19 -16.02
C ASP A 8 -2.75 7.55 -17.26
N GLY A 9 -1.90 6.63 -17.75
CA GLY A 9 -1.09 6.83 -18.96
C GLY A 9 0.09 7.79 -18.80
N HIS A 10 0.48 8.10 -17.57
CA HIS A 10 1.61 8.98 -17.23
C HIS A 10 2.94 8.24 -17.08
N ALA A 11 2.91 6.91 -16.94
CA ALA A 11 4.12 6.09 -16.88
C ALA A 11 4.72 5.88 -18.28
N ARG A 12 6.05 5.84 -18.36
CA ARG A 12 6.79 5.41 -19.55
C ARG A 12 6.34 4.00 -19.93
N ARG A 13 6.24 3.71 -21.24
CA ARG A 13 5.89 2.37 -21.74
C ARG A 13 6.99 1.36 -21.40
N PRO A 14 6.64 0.11 -20.99
CA PRO A 14 7.62 -0.92 -20.72
C PRO A 14 8.39 -1.35 -21.98
N PRO A 15 9.63 -1.86 -21.85
CA PRO A 15 10.43 -2.39 -22.96
C PRO A 15 10.03 -3.81 -23.40
N PHE A 16 8.81 -4.23 -23.07
CA PHE A 16 8.20 -5.52 -23.41
C PHE A 16 6.71 -5.30 -23.72
N ASP A 17 6.01 -6.34 -24.15
CA ASP A 17 4.58 -6.24 -24.49
C ASP A 17 3.75 -5.83 -23.26
N PRO A 18 3.11 -4.65 -23.25
CA PRO A 18 2.25 -4.22 -22.15
C PRO A 18 1.07 -5.16 -21.87
N ALA A 19 0.66 -5.98 -22.84
CA ALA A 19 -0.41 -6.95 -22.66
C ALA A 19 -0.06 -8.04 -21.63
N LEU A 20 1.23 -8.17 -21.27
CA LEU A 20 1.72 -9.08 -20.24
C LEU A 20 1.55 -8.52 -18.82
N LEU A 21 1.08 -7.28 -18.67
CA LEU A 21 0.82 -6.67 -17.37
C LEU A 21 -0.64 -6.84 -16.98
N VAL A 22 -0.86 -7.21 -15.72
CA VAL A 22 -2.17 -7.24 -15.06
C VAL A 22 -2.22 -6.18 -13.97
N PHE A 23 -3.43 -5.69 -13.69
CA PHE A 23 -3.67 -4.80 -12.57
C PHE A 23 -4.57 -5.49 -11.54
N THR A 24 -3.97 -5.89 -10.42
CA THR A 24 -4.66 -6.65 -9.38
C THR A 24 -4.42 -6.00 -8.03
N GLY A 25 -5.49 -5.69 -7.30
CA GLY A 25 -5.39 -5.18 -5.93
C GLY A 25 -4.55 -3.91 -5.79
N GLY A 26 -4.60 -3.01 -6.77
CA GLY A 26 -3.80 -1.78 -6.74
C GLY A 26 -2.37 -1.93 -7.26
N LEU A 27 -1.92 -3.13 -7.63
CA LEU A 27 -0.57 -3.41 -8.11
C LEU A 27 -0.60 -3.66 -9.63
N VAL A 28 0.32 -3.02 -10.35
CA VAL A 28 0.68 -3.43 -11.71
C VAL A 28 1.71 -4.53 -11.58
N ASP A 29 1.44 -5.70 -12.14
CA ASP A 29 2.35 -6.85 -12.06
C ASP A 29 2.37 -7.65 -13.36
N ILE A 30 3.32 -8.57 -13.51
CA ILE A 30 3.34 -9.53 -14.63
C ILE A 30 2.19 -10.53 -14.46
N ALA A 31 1.52 -10.87 -15.56
CA ALA A 31 0.47 -11.89 -15.57
C ALA A 31 1.00 -13.23 -14.99
N PRO A 32 0.26 -13.92 -14.10
CA PRO A 32 0.75 -15.10 -13.38
C PRO A 32 1.32 -16.20 -14.29
N GLU A 33 0.74 -16.38 -15.48
CA GLU A 33 1.20 -17.32 -16.50
C GLU A 33 2.62 -17.05 -17.04
N HIS A 34 3.17 -15.87 -16.78
CA HIS A 34 4.50 -15.42 -17.19
C HIS A 34 5.42 -15.09 -16.01
N ALA A 35 5.00 -15.36 -14.77
CA ALA A 35 5.75 -15.00 -13.57
C ALA A 35 7.13 -15.68 -13.47
N ASP A 36 7.29 -16.87 -14.07
CA ASP A 36 8.54 -17.64 -14.04
C ASP A 36 9.54 -17.24 -15.16
N ASP A 37 9.17 -16.33 -16.07
CA ASP A 37 10.10 -15.82 -17.09
C ASP A 37 11.07 -14.82 -16.45
N GLY A 38 12.26 -15.31 -16.07
CA GLY A 38 13.27 -14.48 -15.41
C GLY A 38 13.77 -13.29 -16.24
N ARG A 39 13.71 -13.34 -17.58
CA ARG A 39 14.10 -12.18 -18.42
C ARG A 39 13.01 -11.13 -18.41
N LEU A 40 11.75 -11.54 -18.56
CA LEU A 40 10.60 -10.65 -18.45
C LEU A 40 10.54 -10.01 -17.05
N TYR A 41 10.73 -10.82 -16.01
CA TYR A 41 10.74 -10.37 -14.62
C TYR A 41 11.81 -9.31 -14.36
N ALA A 42 13.04 -9.52 -14.86
CA ALA A 42 14.11 -8.54 -14.76
C ALA A 42 13.78 -7.22 -15.49
N ALA A 43 13.26 -7.31 -16.72
CA ALA A 43 12.87 -6.14 -17.51
C ALA A 43 11.71 -5.35 -16.87
N TYR A 44 10.75 -6.07 -16.28
CA TYR A 44 9.65 -5.50 -15.51
C TYR A 44 10.13 -4.73 -14.28
N TRP A 45 11.00 -5.33 -13.46
CA TRP A 45 11.54 -4.65 -12.28
C TRP A 45 12.37 -3.42 -12.63
N GLU A 46 13.21 -3.51 -13.67
CA GLU A 46 13.99 -2.37 -14.14
C GLU A 46 13.09 -1.24 -14.62
N TRP A 47 12.06 -1.56 -15.39
CA TRP A 47 11.06 -0.58 -15.83
C TRP A 47 10.31 0.03 -14.65
N ARG A 48 9.73 -0.79 -13.77
CA ARG A 48 8.88 -0.35 -12.65
C ARG A 48 9.63 0.60 -11.72
N ARG A 49 10.95 0.43 -11.57
CA ARG A 49 11.79 1.26 -10.71
C ARG A 49 11.71 2.76 -11.04
N ASP A 50 11.65 3.12 -12.32
CA ASP A 50 11.72 4.52 -12.78
C ASP A 50 10.72 4.89 -13.88
N ALA A 51 9.72 4.05 -14.14
CA ALA A 51 8.71 4.28 -15.16
C ALA A 51 7.88 5.56 -14.92
N CYS A 52 7.80 6.06 -13.69
CA CYS A 52 7.17 7.31 -13.33
C CYS A 52 7.93 8.00 -12.18
N PRO A 53 7.59 9.25 -11.81
CA PRO A 53 8.24 9.94 -10.68
C PRO A 53 8.13 9.21 -9.34
N HIS A 54 7.18 8.28 -9.20
CA HIS A 54 7.02 7.42 -8.03
C HIS A 54 7.92 6.19 -8.18
N VAL A 55 9.04 6.16 -7.46
CA VAL A 55 10.00 5.04 -7.50
C VAL A 55 9.27 3.72 -7.22
N ASN A 56 9.59 2.68 -7.99
CA ASN A 56 8.91 1.38 -7.93
C ASN A 56 7.39 1.45 -8.14
N MET A 57 6.90 2.55 -8.73
CA MET A 57 5.48 2.88 -8.81
C MET A 57 4.79 3.00 -7.44
N GLU A 58 5.50 3.35 -6.38
CA GLU A 58 4.98 3.52 -5.03
C GLU A 58 4.71 5.00 -4.72
N HIS A 59 3.44 5.38 -4.55
CA HIS A 59 3.07 6.74 -4.12
C HIS A 59 3.51 7.02 -2.69
N ALA A 60 3.45 5.98 -1.84
CA ALA A 60 3.95 6.02 -0.47
C ALA A 60 4.36 4.61 -0.02
N SER A 61 5.51 4.51 0.65
CA SER A 61 6.08 3.27 1.18
C SER A 61 6.64 3.55 2.57
N GLU A 62 6.09 2.88 3.58
CA GLU A 62 6.35 3.22 4.98
C GLU A 62 6.60 1.96 5.79
N ALA A 63 7.70 1.94 6.53
CA ALA A 63 7.88 1.00 7.62
C ALA A 63 7.03 1.48 8.80
N ILE A 64 5.88 0.83 9.02
CA ILE A 64 4.90 1.26 10.03
C ILE A 64 5.46 1.12 11.45
N ALA A 65 5.88 -0.09 11.80
CA ALA A 65 6.44 -0.45 13.09
C ALA A 65 7.06 -1.86 13.01
N ASN A 66 7.86 -2.24 14.02
CA ASN A 66 8.15 -3.65 14.25
C ASN A 66 6.93 -4.36 14.86
N TRP A 67 6.95 -5.70 14.87
CA TRP A 67 5.82 -6.49 15.37
C TRP A 67 5.42 -6.22 16.83
N PRO A 68 6.36 -6.14 17.79
CA PRO A 68 6.03 -5.75 19.17
C PRO A 68 5.28 -4.41 19.27
N ASP A 69 5.81 -3.35 18.65
CA ASP A 69 5.23 -2.01 18.71
C ASP A 69 3.87 -1.95 18.01
N TYR A 70 3.74 -2.65 16.88
CA TYR A 70 2.49 -2.80 16.14
C TYR A 70 1.40 -3.51 16.97
N ARG A 71 1.76 -4.58 17.68
CA ARG A 71 0.83 -5.29 18.56
C ARG A 71 0.45 -4.46 19.77
N ALA A 72 1.38 -3.69 20.33
CA ALA A 72 1.07 -2.77 21.42
C ALA A 72 0.06 -1.71 20.97
N PHE A 73 0.24 -1.14 19.77
CA PHE A 73 -0.69 -0.18 19.18
C PHE A 73 -2.08 -0.78 18.94
N THR A 74 -2.18 -1.93 18.27
CA THR A 74 -3.49 -2.57 18.01
C THR A 74 -4.19 -3.02 19.29
N ALA A 75 -3.46 -3.43 20.32
CA ALA A 75 -4.01 -3.69 21.65
C ALA A 75 -4.47 -2.40 22.36
N ALA A 76 -3.83 -1.26 22.13
CA ALA A 76 -4.28 0.03 22.64
C ALA A 76 -5.60 0.45 21.98
N LEU A 77 -5.72 0.32 20.65
CA LEU A 77 -6.98 0.56 19.92
C LEU A 77 -8.12 -0.31 20.47
N ALA A 78 -7.89 -1.62 20.62
CA ALA A 78 -8.90 -2.54 21.13
C ALA A 78 -9.37 -2.20 22.56
N ARG A 79 -8.49 -1.65 23.41
CA ARG A 79 -8.85 -1.21 24.77
C ARG A 79 -9.56 0.14 24.78
N ALA A 80 -9.18 1.05 23.90
CA ALA A 80 -9.73 2.39 23.82
C ALA A 80 -11.14 2.41 23.18
N GLY A 81 -11.50 1.38 22.43
CA GLY A 81 -12.86 1.19 21.94
C GLY A 81 -13.03 1.64 20.49
N ASP A 82 -13.67 2.78 20.28
CA ASP A 82 -14.28 3.30 19.03
C ASP A 82 -13.33 3.43 17.82
N PHE A 83 -12.77 2.31 17.35
CA PHE A 83 -11.76 2.20 16.29
C PHE A 83 -12.08 1.00 15.38
N SER A 84 -13.35 0.90 14.96
CA SER A 84 -13.85 -0.28 14.25
C SER A 84 -13.19 -0.48 12.89
N THR A 85 -12.88 0.60 12.18
CA THR A 85 -12.24 0.56 10.86
C THR A 85 -10.79 0.14 11.00
N LEU A 86 -10.01 0.80 11.85
CA LEU A 86 -8.61 0.43 12.08
C LEU A 86 -8.49 -1.01 12.60
N THR A 87 -9.40 -1.45 13.47
CA THR A 87 -9.38 -2.83 13.98
C THR A 87 -9.72 -3.87 12.90
N SER A 88 -10.58 -3.51 11.94
CA SER A 88 -10.94 -4.37 10.79
C SER A 88 -9.85 -4.41 9.73
N GLU A 89 -9.28 -3.25 9.41
CA GLU A 89 -8.49 -3.04 8.20
C GLU A 89 -6.98 -3.18 8.40
N LEU A 90 -6.48 -3.00 9.62
CA LEU A 90 -5.07 -3.17 9.91
C LEU A 90 -4.66 -4.64 9.78
N PRO A 91 -3.52 -4.95 9.14
CA PRO A 91 -3.16 -6.31 8.80
C PRO A 91 -2.82 -7.15 10.05
N ARG A 92 -3.12 -8.44 9.99
CA ARG A 92 -2.74 -9.41 11.05
C ARG A 92 -1.39 -10.09 10.77
N GLY A 93 -0.79 -9.83 9.61
CA GLY A 93 0.46 -10.42 9.12
C GLY A 93 1.16 -9.50 8.12
N ASN A 94 2.23 -9.97 7.49
CA ASN A 94 2.96 -9.25 6.42
C ASN A 94 2.25 -9.41 5.05
N SER A 95 0.92 -9.41 5.03
CA SER A 95 0.15 -9.59 3.82
C SER A 95 -1.26 -9.03 3.96
N GLY A 96 -1.86 -8.73 2.82
CA GLY A 96 -3.24 -8.28 2.71
C GLY A 96 -3.34 -6.89 2.13
N THR A 97 -4.57 -6.39 2.05
CA THR A 97 -4.87 -5.08 1.51
C THR A 97 -5.95 -4.38 2.32
N THR A 98 -5.82 -3.07 2.49
CA THR A 98 -6.91 -2.21 2.97
C THR A 98 -7.52 -1.47 1.77
N PRO A 99 -8.83 -1.59 1.51
CA PRO A 99 -9.49 -0.89 0.43
C PRO A 99 -9.41 0.63 0.59
N ALA A 100 -9.27 1.37 -0.51
CA ALA A 100 -9.23 2.83 -0.49
C ALA A 100 -10.49 3.46 0.12
N ALA A 101 -11.64 2.79 0.00
CA ALA A 101 -12.90 3.24 0.60
C ALA A 101 -12.84 3.34 2.14
N ALA A 102 -11.99 2.54 2.79
CA ALA A 102 -11.83 2.57 4.24
C ALA A 102 -10.83 3.65 4.72
N ALA A 103 -10.03 4.22 3.80
CA ALA A 103 -8.96 5.14 4.17
C ALA A 103 -9.47 6.45 4.82
N ALA A 104 -10.65 6.94 4.43
CA ALA A 104 -11.23 8.15 5.01
C ALA A 104 -11.56 7.96 6.50
N THR A 105 -12.32 6.91 6.83
CA THR A 105 -12.69 6.60 8.22
C THR A 105 -11.46 6.21 9.05
N ALA A 106 -10.51 5.47 8.47
CA ALA A 106 -9.25 5.15 9.15
C ALA A 106 -8.44 6.41 9.54
N LEU A 107 -8.45 7.46 8.70
CA LEU A 107 -7.79 8.73 9.02
C LEU A 107 -8.48 9.50 10.15
N GLU A 108 -9.82 9.44 10.22
CA GLU A 108 -10.60 10.04 11.31
C GLU A 108 -10.30 9.32 12.64
N GLU A 109 -10.28 8.00 12.63
CA GLU A 109 -9.92 7.17 13.77
C GLU A 109 -8.47 7.42 14.23
N LEU A 110 -7.51 7.56 13.30
CA LEU A 110 -6.12 7.87 13.66
C LEU A 110 -5.95 9.22 14.34
N ALA A 111 -6.78 10.21 14.01
CA ALA A 111 -6.71 11.56 14.57
C ALA A 111 -7.05 11.60 16.07
N VAL A 112 -7.80 10.62 16.56
CA VAL A 112 -8.20 10.48 17.98
C VAL A 112 -7.60 9.25 18.65
N SER A 113 -6.63 8.59 18.01
CA SER A 113 -6.00 7.38 18.51
C SER A 113 -5.20 7.60 19.81
N PRO A 114 -5.00 6.55 20.64
CA PRO A 114 -4.26 6.67 21.89
C PRO A 114 -2.82 7.20 21.70
N SER A 115 -2.38 8.10 22.59
CA SER A 115 -1.01 8.61 22.64
C SER A 115 0.03 7.52 22.94
N GLY A 116 1.30 7.77 22.61
CA GLY A 116 2.42 6.84 22.85
C GLY A 116 2.74 5.94 21.66
N HIS A 117 2.11 6.17 20.52
CA HIS A 117 2.31 5.44 19.26
C HIS A 117 2.51 6.40 18.07
N GLU A 118 3.03 7.60 18.32
CA GLU A 118 3.14 8.69 17.34
C GLU A 118 3.86 8.29 16.05
N PRO A 119 4.97 7.52 16.06
CA PRO A 119 5.62 7.07 14.83
C PRO A 119 4.72 6.17 13.98
N THR A 120 4.06 5.19 14.62
CA THR A 120 3.11 4.26 13.99
C THR A 120 1.94 5.02 13.37
N VAL A 121 1.34 5.93 14.13
CA VAL A 121 0.21 6.76 13.69
C VAL A 121 0.62 7.64 12.51
N ALA A 122 1.79 8.29 12.58
CA ALA A 122 2.26 9.14 11.49
C ALA A 122 2.52 8.36 10.19
N ALA A 123 3.08 7.16 10.29
CA ALA A 123 3.29 6.28 9.13
C ALA A 123 1.96 5.82 8.52
N LEU A 124 1.00 5.40 9.35
CA LEU A 124 -0.35 5.02 8.92
C LEU A 124 -1.09 6.19 8.24
N ILE A 125 -0.99 7.40 8.78
CA ILE A 125 -1.57 8.61 8.17
C ILE A 125 -1.02 8.82 6.76
N ARG A 126 0.29 8.66 6.54
CA ARG A 126 0.90 8.84 5.22
C ARG A 126 0.36 7.85 4.19
N VAL A 127 0.29 6.56 4.55
CA VAL A 127 -0.21 5.53 3.61
C VAL A 127 -1.71 5.64 3.36
N PHE A 128 -2.53 5.98 4.36
CA PHE A 128 -3.97 6.16 4.17
C PHE A 128 -4.31 7.44 3.39
N ARG A 129 -3.55 8.54 3.58
CA ARG A 129 -3.69 9.72 2.72
C ARG A 129 -3.38 9.39 1.26
N ALA A 130 -2.27 8.72 1.00
CA ALA A 130 -1.91 8.27 -0.35
C ALA A 130 -2.99 7.35 -0.95
N SER A 131 -3.55 6.44 -0.16
CA SER A 131 -4.63 5.55 -0.60
C SER A 131 -5.90 6.33 -0.95
N ARG A 132 -6.27 7.32 -0.14
CA ARG A 132 -7.42 8.20 -0.41
C ARG A 132 -7.22 9.07 -1.65
N GLU A 133 -6.02 9.63 -1.82
CA GLU A 133 -5.69 10.54 -2.94
C GLU A 133 -5.71 9.83 -4.29
N THR A 134 -5.20 8.60 -4.32
CA THR A 134 -5.13 7.80 -5.54
C THR A 134 -6.41 6.97 -5.75
N GLY A 135 -7.08 6.55 -4.69
CA GLY A 135 -8.14 5.53 -4.77
C GLY A 135 -7.59 4.11 -4.93
N ASN A 136 -6.27 3.91 -4.82
CA ASN A 136 -5.66 2.58 -4.78
C ASN A 136 -5.62 2.05 -3.33
N PRO A 137 -5.73 0.73 -3.13
CA PRO A 137 -5.64 0.13 -1.79
C PRO A 137 -4.25 0.29 -1.18
N VAL A 138 -4.19 0.27 0.15
CA VAL A 138 -2.93 0.02 0.87
C VAL A 138 -2.60 -1.46 0.73
N VAL A 139 -1.37 -1.77 0.33
CA VAL A 139 -0.85 -3.14 0.23
C VAL A 139 0.13 -3.35 1.38
N TRP A 140 -0.04 -4.42 2.14
CA TRP A 140 0.80 -4.80 3.28
C TRP A 140 1.77 -5.91 2.84
N LEU A 141 3.06 -5.71 3.07
CA LEU A 141 4.17 -6.56 2.62
C LEU A 141 5.15 -6.86 3.76
#